data_AF-A0A2S2C5W8-F1
#
_entry.id   AF-A0A2S2C5W8-F1
#
_cell.length_a   1.000
_cell.length_b   1.000
_cell.length_c   1.000
_cell.angle_alpha   90.00
_cell.angle_beta   90.00
_cell.angle_gamma   90.00
#
_symmetry.space_group_name_H-M   'P 1'
#
loop_
_entity.id
_entity.type
_entity.pdbx_description
1 polymer ?
#
loop_
_entity_poly.entity_id
_entity_poly.type
_entity_poly.pdbx_seq_one_letter_code
_entity_poly.pdbx_strand_id
1 'polypeptide(L)'
;MAEIHQREFYQGDGVKAYELLTQTCKETFSEKEYVALSDFNQATPRELVSVTARVDGSRGFVDTVWAAPQEPDNNMPWVLEDGEWRNDDCRLRQ
;
A
#
# COMPACT_ATOMS: atom_id res chain seq x y z
N MET A 1 7.25 -0.39 -7.00
CA MET A 1 5.79 -0.46 -6.78
C MET A 1 5.42 -0.21 -5.33
N ALA A 2 5.97 -0.97 -4.36
CA ALA A 2 5.63 -0.80 -2.95
C ALA A 2 5.86 0.61 -2.39
N GLU A 3 7.06 1.18 -2.59
CA GLU A 3 7.33 2.56 -2.18
C GLU A 3 6.38 3.58 -2.82
N ILE A 4 6.05 3.41 -4.10
CA ILE A 4 5.11 4.27 -4.82
C ILE A 4 3.72 4.19 -4.17
N HIS A 5 3.19 2.98 -3.95
CA HIS A 5 1.92 2.79 -3.27
C HIS A 5 1.89 3.51 -1.92
N GLN A 6 2.93 3.35 -1.10
CA GLN A 6 3.02 3.95 0.22
C GLN A 6 3.03 5.49 0.18
N ARG A 7 3.82 6.06 -0.73
CA ARG A 7 3.90 7.52 -0.88
C ARG A 7 2.60 8.11 -1.40
N GLU A 8 1.99 7.49 -2.41
CA GLU A 8 0.74 8.00 -2.99
C GLU A 8 -0.43 7.88 -2.00
N PHE A 9 -0.51 6.78 -1.22
CA PHE A 9 -1.55 6.61 -0.21
C PHE A 9 -1.41 7.61 0.95
N TYR A 10 -0.22 7.77 1.53
CA TYR A 10 -0.06 8.59 2.73
C TYR A 10 0.23 10.07 2.46
N GLN A 11 0.58 10.46 1.23
CA GLN A 11 1.05 11.81 0.92
C GLN A 11 0.70 12.31 -0.49
N GLY A 12 0.05 11.51 -1.33
CA GLY A 12 -0.10 11.80 -2.76
C GLY A 12 -1.48 11.49 -3.31
N ASP A 13 -1.52 10.91 -4.49
CA ASP A 13 -2.74 10.63 -5.23
C ASP A 13 -3.29 9.25 -4.86
N GLY A 14 -4.32 9.23 -4.01
CA GLY A 14 -4.98 8.00 -3.57
C GLY A 14 -5.50 7.13 -4.72
N VAL A 15 -5.81 7.72 -5.88
CA VAL A 15 -6.23 6.96 -7.08
C VAL A 15 -5.06 6.15 -7.63
N LYS A 16 -3.85 6.73 -7.68
CA LYS A 16 -2.65 5.99 -8.10
C LYS A 16 -2.29 4.87 -7.14
N ALA A 17 -2.47 5.09 -5.83
CA ALA A 17 -2.29 4.02 -4.85
C ALA A 17 -3.32 2.89 -5.05
N TYR A 18 -4.58 3.25 -5.32
CA TYR A 18 -5.65 2.30 -5.62
C TYR A 18 -5.38 1.47 -6.88
N GLU A 19 -4.82 2.07 -7.94
CA GLU A 19 -4.45 1.37 -9.17
C GLU A 19 -3.46 0.23 -8.92
N LEU A 20 -2.65 0.32 -7.86
CA LEU A 20 -1.66 -0.69 -7.48
C LEU A 20 -2.24 -1.86 -6.67
N LEU A 21 -3.53 -1.84 -6.32
CA LEU A 21 -4.18 -2.97 -5.68
C LEU A 21 -4.44 -4.13 -6.66
N THR A 22 -4.49 -5.36 -6.14
CA THR A 22 -4.99 -6.53 -6.89
C THR A 22 -6.45 -6.34 -7.28
N GLN A 23 -6.89 -7.05 -8.32
CA GLN A 23 -8.30 -7.04 -8.71
C GLN A 23 -9.22 -7.50 -7.56
N THR A 24 -8.79 -8.49 -6.77
CA THR A 24 -9.53 -8.96 -5.59
C THR A 24 -9.70 -7.85 -4.53
N CYS A 25 -8.66 -7.06 -4.26
CA CYS A 25 -8.79 -5.93 -3.35
C CYS A 25 -9.71 -4.84 -3.90
N LYS A 26 -9.71 -4.59 -5.22
CA LYS A 26 -10.62 -3.64 -5.90
C LYS A 26 -12.08 -4.10 -5.90
N GLU A 27 -12.34 -5.40 -5.76
CA GLU A 27 -13.69 -5.93 -5.55
C GLU A 27 -14.14 -5.81 -4.09
N THR A 28 -13.19 -5.67 -3.17
CA THR A 28 -13.44 -5.52 -1.72
C THR A 28 -13.67 -4.07 -1.34
N PHE A 29 -12.92 -3.13 -1.93
CA PHE A 29 -13.03 -1.70 -1.67
C PHE A 29 -13.21 -0.96 -2.97
N SER A 30 -14.24 -0.11 -3.02
CA SER A 30 -14.35 0.82 -4.14
C SER A 30 -13.20 1.84 -4.11
N GLU A 31 -12.84 2.35 -5.28
CA GLU A 31 -11.88 3.46 -5.42
C GLU A 31 -12.22 4.62 -4.48
N LYS A 32 -13.51 4.97 -4.40
CA LYS A 32 -14.00 6.05 -3.54
C LYS A 32 -13.72 5.79 -2.05
N GLU A 33 -13.94 4.57 -1.56
CA GLU A 33 -13.67 4.23 -0.16
C GLU A 33 -12.17 4.25 0.14
N TYR A 34 -11.36 3.73 -0.79
CA TYR A 34 -9.91 3.73 -0.67
C TYR A 34 -9.33 5.15 -0.68
N VAL A 35 -9.79 6.00 -1.60
CA VAL A 35 -9.38 7.41 -1.68
C VAL A 35 -9.80 8.17 -0.43
N ALA A 36 -11.02 7.96 0.07
CA ALA A 36 -11.44 8.60 1.33
C ALA A 36 -10.55 8.21 2.52
N LEU A 37 -10.08 6.95 2.57
CA LEU A 37 -9.13 6.50 3.58
C LEU A 37 -7.73 7.11 3.36
N SER A 38 -7.28 7.20 2.11
CA SER A 38 -6.05 7.89 1.73
C SER A 38 -6.07 9.34 2.21
N ASP A 39 -7.15 10.08 1.91
CA ASP A 39 -7.36 11.46 2.34
C ASP A 39 -7.35 11.61 3.87
N PHE A 40 -8.00 10.67 4.57
CA PHE A 40 -7.99 10.64 6.03
C PHE A 40 -6.57 10.49 6.59
N ASN A 41 -5.79 9.56 6.03
CA ASN A 41 -4.40 9.32 6.45
C ASN A 41 -3.46 10.48 6.10
N GLN A 42 -3.74 11.19 5.00
CA GLN A 42 -2.98 12.39 4.60
C GLN A 42 -3.18 13.58 5.55
N ALA A 43 -4.23 13.59 6.37
CA ALA A 43 -4.40 14.60 7.41
C ALA A 43 -3.32 14.51 8.51
N THR A 44 -2.70 13.33 8.69
CA THR A 44 -1.54 13.11 9.58
C THR A 44 -0.49 12.30 8.81
N PRO A 45 0.23 12.93 7.87
CA PRO A 45 1.06 12.21 6.92
C PRO A 45 2.20 11.47 7.65
N ARG A 46 2.43 10.23 7.25
CA ARG A 46 3.55 9.41 7.74
C ARG A 46 4.75 9.65 6.84
N GLU A 47 5.92 9.93 7.40
CA GLU A 47 7.16 10.06 6.62
C GLU A 47 7.78 8.68 6.40
N LEU A 48 7.86 8.24 5.14
CA LEU A 48 8.43 6.95 4.77
C LEU A 48 9.96 7.00 4.87
N VAL A 49 10.54 6.13 5.70
CA VAL A 49 12.00 6.05 5.90
C VAL A 49 12.60 4.96 5.04
N SER A 50 11.98 3.77 5.01
CA SER A 50 12.48 2.66 4.20
C SER A 50 11.39 1.66 3.84
N VAL A 51 11.63 0.94 2.74
CA VAL A 51 10.79 -0.17 2.26
C VAL A 51 11.70 -1.36 2.01
N THR A 52 11.38 -2.50 2.62
CA THR A 52 12.08 -3.77 2.38
C THR A 52 11.10 -4.78 1.81
N ALA A 53 11.51 -5.52 0.78
CA ALA A 53 10.69 -6.55 0.16
C ALA A 53 11.38 -7.91 0.23
N ARG A 54 10.60 -8.95 0.54
CA ARG A 54 10.98 -10.36 0.41
C ARG A 54 10.13 -10.99 -0.66
N VAL A 55 10.75 -11.62 -1.66
CA VAL A 55 10.07 -12.21 -2.81
C VAL A 55 10.24 -13.73 -2.79
N ASP A 56 9.14 -14.44 -2.98
CA ASP A 56 9.07 -15.89 -3.13
C ASP A 56 8.20 -16.22 -4.36
N GLY A 57 8.86 -16.47 -5.50
CA GLY A 57 8.20 -16.68 -6.77
C GLY A 57 7.31 -15.50 -7.18
N SER A 58 6.01 -15.74 -7.29
CA SER A 58 4.99 -14.73 -7.63
C SER A 58 4.38 -14.03 -6.41
N ARG A 59 4.94 -14.25 -5.21
CA ARG A 59 4.48 -13.60 -3.97
C ARG A 59 5.59 -12.73 -3.39
N GLY A 60 5.18 -11.64 -2.75
CA GLY A 60 6.04 -10.68 -2.10
C GLY A 60 5.48 -10.31 -0.73
N PHE A 61 6.37 -9.98 0.19
CA PHE A 61 6.02 -9.41 1.48
C PHE A 61 6.83 -8.14 1.67
N VAL A 62 6.14 -7.05 1.95
CA VAL A 62 6.75 -5.73 2.14
C VAL A 62 6.67 -5.33 3.60
N ASP A 63 7.79 -4.86 4.12
CA ASP A 63 7.92 -4.22 5.41
C ASP A 63 8.25 -2.73 5.18
N THR A 64 7.54 -1.83 5.85
CA THR A 64 7.73 -0.37 5.80
C THR A 64 8.16 0.16 7.16
N VAL A 65 9.15 1.07 7.13
CA VAL A 65 9.57 1.83 8.31
C VAL A 65 9.19 3.28 8.09
N TRP A 66 8.57 3.86 9.11
CA TRP A 66 8.16 5.26 9.14
C TRP A 66 8.99 6.03 10.16
N ALA A 67 9.01 7.36 10.04
CA ALA A 67 9.59 8.20 11.08
C ALA A 67 8.85 7.97 12.42
N ALA A 68 9.49 8.29 13.54
CA ALA A 68 8.83 8.22 14.84
C ALA A 68 7.80 9.35 14.97
N PRO A 69 6.65 9.13 15.64
CA PRO A 69 6.31 7.97 16.49
C PRO A 69 5.53 6.86 15.75
N GLN A 70 5.44 6.88 14.42
CA GLN A 70 4.59 5.95 13.67
C GLN A 70 5.13 4.51 13.71
N GLU A 71 4.24 3.54 13.97
CA GLU A 71 4.59 2.12 13.95
C GLU A 71 4.95 1.64 12.53
N PRO A 72 5.83 0.64 12.36
CA PRO A 72 6.11 0.03 11.07
C PRO A 72 4.97 -0.87 10.58
N ASP A 73 4.75 -0.94 9.27
CA ASP A 73 3.83 -1.94 8.69
C ASP A 73 4.64 -3.14 8.22
N ASN A 74 4.30 -4.33 8.71
CA ASN A 74 5.06 -5.54 8.40
C ASN A 74 4.21 -6.55 7.63
N ASN A 75 4.86 -7.35 6.79
CA ASN A 75 4.27 -8.42 6.01
C ASN A 75 3.06 -7.96 5.20
N MET A 76 3.15 -6.81 4.53
CA MET A 76 2.14 -6.42 3.54
C MET A 76 2.25 -7.35 2.33
N PRO A 77 1.21 -8.13 2.00
CA PRO A 77 1.26 -9.06 0.90
C PRO A 77 1.23 -8.33 -0.44
N TRP A 78 2.06 -8.81 -1.37
CA TRP A 78 2.09 -8.40 -2.76
C TRP A 78 2.10 -9.64 -3.64
N VAL A 79 1.52 -9.55 -4.83
CA VAL A 79 1.49 -10.64 -5.82
C VAL A 79 1.88 -10.13 -7.20
N LEU A 80 2.49 -10.99 -8.00
CA LEU A 80 2.84 -10.71 -9.40
C LEU A 80 1.66 -11.12 -10.29
N GLU A 81 0.91 -10.15 -10.80
CA GLU A 81 -0.23 -10.33 -11.72
C GLU A 81 0.11 -9.70 -13.06
N ASP A 82 0.00 -10.48 -14.15
CA ASP A 82 0.28 -10.03 -15.52
C ASP A 82 1.64 -9.33 -15.71
N GLY A 83 2.65 -9.75 -14.94
CA GLY A 83 4.01 -9.19 -14.97
C GLY A 83 4.20 -7.94 -14.12
N GLU A 84 3.17 -7.48 -13.40
CA GLU A 84 3.21 -6.32 -12.52
C GLU A 84 2.95 -6.71 -11.07
N TRP A 85 3.70 -6.11 -10.15
CA TRP A 85 3.49 -6.31 -8.72
C TRP A 85 2.30 -5.48 -8.23
N ARG A 86 1.34 -6.15 -7.60
CA ARG A 86 0.13 -5.58 -7.01
C ARG A 86 0.08 -5.79 -5.50
N ASN A 87 -0.44 -4.83 -4.77
CA ASN A 87 -0.68 -4.90 -3.35
C ASN A 87 -1.94 -5.75 -3.09
N ASP A 88 -1.79 -6.82 -2.31
CA ASP A 88 -2.86 -7.77 -2.00
C ASP A 88 -3.35 -7.62 -0.54
N ASP A 89 -3.06 -6.49 0.11
CA ASP A 89 -3.47 -6.21 1.47
C ASP A 89 -4.90 -5.68 1.51
N CYS A 90 -5.86 -6.58 1.30
CA CYS A 90 -7.27 -6.22 1.26
C CYS A 90 -7.88 -5.99 2.66
N ARG A 91 -7.11 -5.50 3.63
CA ARG A 91 -7.56 -5.28 5.02
C ARG A 91 -7.63 -3.82 5.43
N LEU A 92 -7.28 -2.89 4.52
CA LEU A 92 -7.23 -1.44 4.77
C LEU A 92 -6.66 -1.15 6.17
N ARG A 93 -5.38 -1.47 6.38
CA ARG A 93 -4.73 -1.17 7.67
C ARG A 93 -4.76 0.34 7.86
N GLN A 94 -5.38 0.78 8.96
CA GLN A 94 -5.37 2.17 9.42
C GLN A 94 -4.01 2.50 10.01
#